data_AF-A0A382V6A7-F1
#
_entry.id   AF-A0A382V6A7-F1
#
_cell.length_a   1.000
_cell.length_b   1.000
_cell.length_c   1.000
_cell.angle_alpha   90.00
_cell.angle_beta   90.00
_cell.angle_gamma   90.00
#
_symmetry.space_group_name_H-M   'P 1'
#
loop_
_entity.id
_entity.type
_entity.pdbx_description
1 polymer ?
#
loop_
_entity_poly.entity_id
_entity_poly.type
_entity_poly.pdbx_seq_one_letter_code
_entity_poly.pdbx_strand_id
1 'polypeptide(L)' 'MIDPKFWLGRRVFLTGHTGFKGSWLSLWLNHLGSSVKGYALPPPTSPSLFDVA' A
#
# COMPACT_ATOMS: atom_id res chain seq x y z
N MET A 1 9.58 14.42 -9.78
CA MET A 1 10.29 13.13 -9.62
C MET A 1 10.08 12.68 -8.18
N ILE A 2 9.95 11.38 -7.92
CA ILE A 2 9.81 10.87 -6.54
C ILE A 2 11.19 10.67 -5.93
N ASP A 3 11.37 11.12 -4.69
CA ASP A 3 12.58 10.92 -3.90
C ASP A 3 12.44 9.70 -2.98
N PRO A 4 13.16 8.59 -3.22
CA PRO A 4 13.11 7.42 -2.35
C PRO A 4 13.62 7.70 -0.93
N LYS A 5 14.58 8.63 -0.77
CA LYS A 5 15.12 8.97 0.57
C LYS A 5 14.07 9.61 1.45
N PHE A 6 13.14 10.36 0.86
CA PHE A 6 12.01 10.90 1.60
C PHE A 6 11.17 9.79 2.22
N TRP A 7 10.92 8.70 1.51
CA TRP A 7 9.99 7.64 1.93
C TRP A 7 10.61 6.57 2.83
N LEU A 8 11.94 6.42 2.79
CA LEU A 8 12.67 5.46 3.60
C LEU A 8 12.38 5.65 5.11
N GLY A 9 11.88 4.60 5.76
CA GLY A 9 11.57 4.58 7.19
C GLY A 9 10.33 5.38 7.60
N ARG A 10 9.61 6.01 6.67
CA ARG A 10 8.40 6.77 7.02
C ARG A 10 7.27 5.85 7.44
N ARG A 11 6.57 6.24 8.51
CA ARG A 11 5.32 5.60 8.93
C ARG A 11 4.16 6.19 8.13
N VAL A 12 3.50 5.37 7.34
CA VAL A 12 2.37 5.79 6.48
C VAL A 12 1.13 5.03 6.89
N PHE A 13 0.06 5.76 7.21
CA PHE A 13 -1.26 5.18 7.46
C PHE A 13 -2.10 5.27 6.19
N LEU A 14 -2.57 4.14 5.67
CA LEU A 14 -3.28 4.05 4.39
C LEU A 14 -4.68 3.43 4.55
N THR A 15 -5.71 4.24 4.37
CA THR A 15 -7.09 3.75 4.34
C THR A 15 -7.45 3.17 2.97
N GLY A 16 -8.23 2.09 2.93
CA GLY A 16 -8.64 1.45 1.67
C GLY A 16 -7.52 0.65 0.99
N HIS A 17 -6.50 0.23 1.75
CA HIS A 17 -5.34 -0.50 1.23
C HIS A 17 -5.67 -1.85 0.57
N THR A 18 -6.85 -2.44 0.82
CA THR A 18 -7.33 -3.70 0.20
C THR A 18 -8.00 -3.51 -1.17
N GLY A 19 -8.23 -2.26 -1.62
CA GLY A 19 -8.76 -1.98 -2.95
C GLY A 19 -7.67 -1.98 -4.02
N PHE A 20 -8.04 -1.91 -5.31
CA PHE A 20 -7.09 -1.95 -6.43
C PHE A 20 -5.99 -0.87 -6.33
N LYS A 21 -6.37 0.41 -6.16
CA LYS A 21 -5.42 1.52 -6.02
C LYS A 21 -4.64 1.44 -4.72
N GLY A 22 -5.31 1.07 -3.62
CA GLY A 22 -4.71 0.95 -2.30
C GLY A 22 -3.62 -0.12 -2.25
N SER A 23 -3.86 -1.26 -2.91
CA SER A 23 -2.91 -2.37 -2.97
C SER A 23 -1.66 -1.96 -3.75
N TRP A 24 -1.81 -1.37 -4.94
CA TRP A 24 -0.69 -0.83 -5.72
C TRP A 24 0.10 0.23 -4.95
N LEU A 25 -0.59 1.17 -4.29
CA LEU A 25 0.07 2.20 -3.51
C LEU A 25 0.83 1.61 -2.31
N SER A 26 0.26 0.61 -1.63
CA SER A 26 0.91 -0.09 -0.53
C SER A 26 2.18 -0.81 -0.99
N LEU A 27 2.14 -1.51 -2.13
CA LEU A 27 3.31 -2.15 -2.74
C LEU A 27 4.39 -1.12 -3.07
N TRP A 28 3.99 0.00 -3.67
CA TRP A 28 4.93 1.04 -4.06
C TRP A 28 5.61 1.70 -2.85
N LEU A 29 4.84 2.03 -1.82
CA LEU A 29 5.37 2.60 -0.56
C LEU A 29 6.29 1.61 0.16
N ASN A 30 5.94 0.33 0.19
CA ASN A 30 6.82 -0.72 0.73
C ASN A 30 8.13 -0.80 -0.07
N HIS A 31 8.06 -0.76 -1.41
CA HIS A 31 9.25 -0.75 -2.27
C HIS A 31 10.14 0.48 -2.03
N LEU A 32 9.56 1.62 -1.70
CA LEU A 32 10.27 2.84 -1.31
C LEU A 32 10.82 2.81 0.13
N GLY A 33 10.62 1.73 0.88
CA GLY A 33 11.14 1.54 2.23
C GLY A 33 10.30 2.17 3.34
N SER A 34 9.04 2.54 3.06
CA SER A 34 8.11 3.01 4.08
C SER A 34 7.57 1.86 4.94
N SER A 35 7.24 2.17 6.19
CA SER A 35 6.45 1.30 7.07
C SER A 35 4.97 1.66 6.93
N VAL A 36 4.24 0.86 6.14
CA VAL A 36 2.82 1.10 5.85
C VAL A 36 1.94 0.34 6.84
N LYS A 37 0.94 1.01 7.42
CA LYS A 37 -0.14 0.39 8.19
C LYS A 37 -1.48 0.71 7.54
N GLY A 38 -2.21 -0.34 7.18
CA GLY A 38 -3.48 -0.23 6.48
C GLY A 38 -4.71 -0.27 7.39
N TYR A 39 -5.79 0.37 6.95
CA TYR A 39 -7.14 0.17 7.51
C TYR A 39 -8.17 0.10 6.38
N ALA A 40 -8.90 -1.01 6.26
CA ALA A 40 -9.92 -1.18 5.23
C ALA A 40 -10.88 -2.31 5.61
N LEU A 41 -12.00 -2.36 4.88
CA LEU A 41 -12.82 -3.57 4.80
C LEU A 41 -12.06 -4.69 4.06
N PRO A 42 -12.55 -5.94 4.10
CA PRO A 42 -12.02 -7.02 3.26
C PRO A 42 -11.97 -6.63 1.77
N PRO A 43 -11.08 -7.25 0.95
CA PRO A 43 -10.99 -6.94 -0.47
C PRO A 43 -12.33 -7.08 -1.20
N PRO A 44 -12.66 -6.18 -2.14
CA PRO A 44 -14.01 -6.08 -2.72
C PRO A 44 -14.29 -7.07 -3.87
N THR A 45 -13.30 -7.84 -4.35
CA THR A 45 -13.41 -8.73 -5.50
C THR A 45 -12.69 -10.06 -5.27
N SER A 46 -13.01 -11.10 -6.05
CA SER A 46 -12.28 -12.38 -6.05
C SER A 46 -11.98 -12.82 -7.50
N PRO A 47 -10.70 -12.89 -7.92
CA PRO A 47 -9.52 -12.52 -7.15
C PRO A 47 -9.45 -11.00 -6.88
N SER A 48 -8.74 -10.61 -5.82
CA SER A 48 -8.35 -9.22 -5.58
C SER A 48 -6.85 -9.05 -5.79
N LEU A 49 -6.42 -7.83 -6.14
CA LEU A 49 -4.98 -7.53 -6.21
C LEU A 49 -4.30 -7.70 -4.84
N PHE A 50 -5.03 -7.40 -3.77
CA PHE A 50 -4.52 -7.52 -2.40
C PHE A 50 -4.13 -8.96 -2.04
N ASP A 51 -4.87 -9.94 -2.54
CA ASP A 51 -4.66 -11.36 -2.19
C ASP A 51 -3.60 -12.06 -3.07
N VAL A 52 -3.28 -11.50 -4.24
CA VAL A 52 -2.41 -12.15 -5.25
C VAL A 52 -1.02 -11.53 -5.38
N ALA A 53 -0.78 -10.40 -4.71
CA ALA A 53 0.48 -9.66 -4.75
C ALA A 53 1.36 -9.96 -3.53
#